data_AF-A0A5S4ZPW2-F1
#
_entry.id   AF-A0A5S4ZPW2-F1
#
_cell.length_a   1.000
_cell.length_b   1.000
_cell.length_c   1.000
_cell.angle_alpha   90.00
_cell.angle_beta   90.00
_cell.angle_gamma   90.00
#
_symmetry.space_group_name_H-M   'P 1'
#
loop_
_entity.id
_entity.type
_entity.pdbx_description
1 polymer ?
#
loop_
_entity_poly.entity_id
_entity_poly.type
_entity_poly.pdbx_seq_one_letter_code
_entity_poly.pdbx_strand_id
1 'polypeptide(L)' 'MAKNIEKIKTALLNAAKDGKLSCTAARKLAEELGVAPREIGQMADELKIKIYGCELGCF' A
#
# COMPACT_ATOMS: atom_id res chain seq x y z
N MET A 1 -18.80 -3.74 -9.18
CA MET A 1 -17.92 -3.52 -8.00
C MET A 1 -16.53 -3.17 -8.54
N ALA A 2 -16.16 -1.89 -8.63
CA ALA A 2 -14.89 -1.48 -9.27
C ALA A 2 -14.18 -0.29 -8.58
N LYS A 3 -14.84 0.37 -7.61
CA LYS A 3 -14.36 1.67 -7.07
C LYS A 3 -13.12 1.61 -6.17
N ASN A 4 -12.74 0.43 -5.65
CA ASN A 4 -11.65 0.35 -4.66
C ASN A 4 -10.26 0.21 -5.31
N ILE A 5 -10.15 -0.45 -6.47
CA ILE A 5 -8.85 -0.74 -7.10
C ILE A 5 -8.15 0.55 -7.53
N GLU A 6 -8.88 1.46 -8.17
CA GLU A 6 -8.33 2.74 -8.63
C GLU A 6 -7.84 3.59 -7.47
N LYS A 7 -8.62 3.67 -6.38
CA LYS A 7 -8.22 4.39 -5.17
C LYS A 7 -6.95 3.80 -4.55
N ILE A 8 -6.87 2.47 -4.43
CA ILE A 8 -5.68 1.81 -3.88
C ILE A 8 -4.47 2.09 -4.77
N LYS A 9 -4.60 1.99 -6.11
CA LYS A 9 -3.52 2.32 -7.06
C LYS A 9 -3.03 3.74 -6.90
N THR A 10 -3.92 4.73 -6.95
CA THR A 10 -3.55 6.14 -6.84
C THR A 10 -2.89 6.44 -5.51
N ALA A 11 -3.39 5.85 -4.43
CA ALA A 11 -2.86 6.10 -3.11
C ALA A 11 -1.50 5.40 -2.90
N LEU A 12 -1.33 4.19 -3.44
CA LEU A 12 -0.04 3.52 -3.54
C LEU A 12 0.97 4.31 -4.37
N LEU A 13 0.58 4.85 -5.52
CA LEU A 13 1.45 5.70 -6.36
C LEU A 13 1.86 7.01 -5.67
N ASN A 14 0.94 7.63 -4.92
CA ASN A 14 1.25 8.84 -4.16
C ASN A 14 2.19 8.56 -2.98
N ALA A 15 1.98 7.42 -2.30
CA ALA A 15 2.80 7.05 -1.16
C ALA A 15 4.13 6.36 -1.57
N ALA A 16 4.18 5.73 -2.75
CA ALA A 16 5.36 5.09 -3.28
C ALA A 16 6.28 6.12 -3.91
N LYS A 17 7.26 6.60 -3.15
CA LYS A 17 8.37 7.39 -3.71
C LYS A 17 9.35 6.43 -4.39
N ASP A 18 9.52 6.60 -5.70
CA ASP A 18 10.54 5.87 -6.47
C ASP A 18 10.31 4.35 -6.56
N GLY A 19 9.04 3.92 -6.57
CA GLY A 19 8.68 2.50 -6.55
C GLY A 19 8.91 1.83 -5.20
N LYS A 20 9.07 2.61 -4.13
CA LYS A 20 9.26 2.13 -2.76
C LYS A 20 8.19 2.73 -1.85
N LEU A 21 7.53 1.90 -1.06
CA LEU A 21 6.45 2.28 -0.15
C LEU A 21 6.82 1.93 1.28
N SER A 22 6.60 2.83 2.24
CA SER A 22 6.82 2.51 3.65
C SER A 22 5.69 1.61 4.18
N CYS A 23 5.97 0.62 5.04
CA CYS A 23 4.93 -0.21 5.67
C CYS A 23 3.90 0.66 6.43
N THR A 24 4.38 1.70 7.10
CA THR A 24 3.56 2.71 7.78
C THR A 24 2.62 3.42 6.80
N ALA A 25 3.09 3.76 5.60
CA ALA A 25 2.26 4.39 4.57
C ALA A 25 1.22 3.40 4.02
N ALA A 26 1.59 2.15 3.77
CA ALA A 26 0.66 1.09 3.35
C ALA A 26 -0.47 0.89 4.36
N ARG A 27 -0.13 0.89 5.65
CA ARG A 27 -1.10 0.71 6.74
C ARG A 27 -2.00 1.93 6.92
N LYS A 28 -1.44 3.14 6.86
CA LYS A 28 -2.21 4.39 6.90
C LYS A 28 -3.21 4.46 5.75
N LEU A 29 -2.78 4.08 4.54
CA LEU A 29 -3.63 3.97 3.36
C LEU A 29 -4.74 2.93 3.54
N ALA A 30 -4.42 1.76 4.09
CA ALA A 30 -5.39 0.73 4.39
C ALA A 30 -6.49 1.25 5.33
N GLU A 31 -6.10 1.96 6.39
CA GLU A 31 -7.02 2.56 7.36
C GLU A 31 -7.85 3.69 6.76
N GLU A 32 -7.25 4.60 5.99
CA GLU A 32 -7.96 5.70 5.31
C GLU A 32 -8.96 5.20 4.26
N LEU A 33 -8.63 4.12 3.56
CA LEU A 33 -9.49 3.50 2.54
C LEU A 33 -10.48 2.51 3.14
N GLY A 34 -10.34 2.15 4.42
CA GLY A 34 -11.14 1.11 5.08
C GLY A 34 -10.93 -0.28 4.49
N VAL A 35 -9.76 -0.56 3.92
CA VAL A 35 -9.40 -1.84 3.30
C VAL A 35 -8.36 -2.58 4.12
N ALA A 36 -8.26 -3.90 3.94
CA ALA A 36 -7.25 -4.67 4.65
C ALA A 36 -5.83 -4.31 4.15
N PRO A 37 -4.82 -4.21 5.04
CA PRO A 37 -3.44 -4.00 4.63
C PRO A 37 -2.91 -5.15 3.74
N ARG A 38 -3.53 -6.33 3.80
CA ARG A 38 -3.26 -7.46 2.90
C ARG A 38 -3.64 -7.15 1.45
N GLU A 39 -4.75 -6.46 1.21
CA GLU A 39 -5.16 -6.01 -0.13
C GLU A 39 -4.19 -4.96 -0.67
N ILE A 40 -3.78 -3.99 0.17
CA ILE A 40 -2.77 -2.99 -0.18
C ILE A 40 -1.45 -3.67 -0.54
N GLY A 41 -1.00 -4.66 0.25
CA GLY A 41 0.23 -5.40 0.00
C GLY A 41 0.19 -6.20 -1.29
N GLN A 42 -0.95 -6.86 -1.57
CA GLN A 42 -1.14 -7.64 -2.80
C GLN A 42 -1.15 -6.71 -4.04
N MET A 43 -1.82 -5.56 -3.95
CA MET A 43 -1.81 -4.53 -4.99
C MET A 43 -0.43 -3.91 -5.20
N ALA A 44 0.30 -3.64 -4.12
CA ALA A 44 1.67 -3.13 -4.21
C ALA A 44 2.60 -4.15 -4.89
N ASP A 45 2.45 -5.44 -4.59
CA ASP A 45 3.20 -6.52 -5.23
C ASP A 45 2.88 -6.63 -6.73
N GLU A 46 1.60 -6.60 -7.12
CA GLU A 46 1.17 -6.53 -8.52
C GLU A 46 1.73 -5.30 -9.26
N LEU A 47 1.83 -4.17 -8.56
CA LEU A 47 2.39 -2.92 -9.07
C LEU A 47 3.92 -2.89 -9.06
N LYS A 48 4.59 -3.96 -8.58
CA LYS A 48 6.05 -4.02 -8.35
C LYS A 48 6.58 -2.91 -7.44
N ILE A 49 5.76 -2.44 -6.52
CA ILE A 49 6.14 -1.45 -5.51
C ILE A 49 6.78 -2.20 -4.34
N LYS A 50 8.05 -1.89 -4.04
CA LYS A 50 8.76 -2.49 -2.90
C LYS A 50 8.31 -1.84 -1.60
N ILE A 51 7.65 -2.62 -0.75
CA ILE A 51 7.36 -2.18 0.62
C ILE A 51 8.65 -2.30 1.45
N TYR A 52 9.06 -1.21 2.09
CA TYR A 52 10.27 -1.13 2.92
C TYR A 52 9.96 -0.50 4.28
N GLY A 53 10.86 -0.67 5.26
CA GLY A 53 10.69 -0.04 6.58
C GLY A 53 9.46 -0.54 7.32
N CYS A 54 9.38 -1.86 7.57
CA CYS A 54 8.43 -2.40 8.55
C CYS A 54 8.91 -2.01 9.95
N GLU A 55 8.51 -0.82 10.42
CA GLU A 55 8.89 -0.25 11.73
C GLU A 55 8.39 -1.10 12.92
N LEU A 56 7.53 -2.08 12.65
CA LEU A 56 6.99 -3.01 13.64
C LEU A 56 7.88 -4.23 13.92
N GLY A 57 9.04 -4.38 13.27
CA GLY A 57 9.91 -5.55 13.46
C GLY A 57 9.21 -6.88 13.14
N CYS A 58 8.16 -6.84 12.32
CA CYS A 58 7.41 -8.01 11.85
C CYS A 58 7.96 -8.50 10.49
N PHE A 59 9.29 -8.47 10.37
CA PHE A 59 10.12 -9.13 9.36
C PHE A 59 11.47 -9.47 10.00
#